data_AF-A4EKM7-F1
#
_entry.id   AF-A4EKM7-F1
#
_cell.length_a   1.000
_cell.length_b   1.000
_cell.length_c   1.000
_cell.angle_alpha   90.00
_cell.angle_beta   90.00
_cell.angle_gamma   90.00
#
_symmetry.space_group_name_H-M   'P 1'
#
loop_
_entity.id
_entity.type
_entity.pdbx_description
1 polymer ?
#
loop_
_entity_poly.entity_id
_entity_poly.type
_entity_poly.pdbx_seq_one_letter_code
_entity_poly.pdbx_strand_id
1 'polypeptide(L)'
;MILQESKVALMGKRKYTDIVINGVTYADVDVAAAALSVHPVSIRQHIRNGTLHRACRGLSGSDPMPVRVRGNLFDRPAQAAAHYDVCIDHVYRHIAAGAPDRIGLDNERGQYRAKAVTIGPVSFRSRAEASRKLGLGKDYVSRAMTRNSKRMLETVIAAAMRYAETEGTVS
;
A
#
# COMPACT_ATOMS: atom_id res chain seq x y z
N MET A 1 -44.99 39.68 -35.33
CA MET A 1 -43.68 40.23 -35.68
C MET A 1 -43.47 41.49 -34.84
N ILE A 2 -42.84 41.36 -33.67
CA ILE A 2 -42.46 42.52 -32.84
C ILE A 2 -41.05 42.22 -32.34
N LEU A 3 -40.12 43.07 -32.75
CA LEU A 3 -38.69 43.04 -32.47
C LEU A 3 -38.45 43.15 -30.97
N GLN A 4 -37.78 42.15 -30.38
CA GLN A 4 -37.10 42.33 -29.09
C GLN A 4 -35.76 43.00 -29.38
N GLU A 5 -35.73 44.32 -29.18
CA GLU A 5 -34.50 45.11 -29.18
C GLU A 5 -33.54 44.60 -28.10
N SER A 6 -32.36 44.26 -28.59
CA SER A 6 -31.23 43.64 -27.92
C SER A 6 -30.60 44.58 -26.89
N LYS A 7 -31.06 44.46 -25.65
CA LYS A 7 -30.46 45.10 -24.47
C LYS A 7 -29.30 44.27 -23.90
N VAL A 8 -28.20 44.10 -24.62
CA VAL A 8 -26.96 43.51 -24.03
C VAL A 8 -25.71 44.13 -24.66
N ALA A 9 -25.46 45.41 -24.41
CA ALA A 9 -24.19 46.04 -24.78
C ALA A 9 -23.73 46.98 -23.67
N LEU A 10 -23.11 46.40 -22.63
CA LEU A 10 -22.04 46.97 -21.78
C LEU A 10 -21.82 46.06 -20.56
N MET A 11 -21.36 44.83 -20.79
CA MET A 11 -20.71 44.03 -19.75
C MET A 11 -19.23 44.01 -20.08
N GLY A 12 -18.39 44.41 -19.12
CA GLY A 12 -16.95 44.57 -19.29
C GLY A 12 -16.29 43.38 -19.99
N LYS A 13 -15.23 43.64 -20.76
CA LYS A 13 -14.52 42.64 -21.58
C LYS A 13 -14.42 41.31 -20.83
N ARG A 14 -15.05 40.26 -21.39
CA ARG A 14 -15.00 38.91 -20.82
C ARG A 14 -13.55 38.46 -20.79
N LYS A 15 -13.05 38.17 -19.59
CA LYS A 15 -11.64 37.86 -19.34
C LYS A 15 -11.19 36.50 -19.92
N TYR A 16 -12.14 35.60 -20.19
CA TYR A 16 -11.88 34.22 -20.59
C TYR A 16 -12.69 33.89 -21.85
N THR A 17 -12.12 34.20 -23.02
CA THR A 17 -12.65 33.84 -24.35
C THR A 17 -11.78 32.76 -25.00
N ASP A 18 -12.35 32.01 -25.95
CA ASP A 18 -11.65 30.98 -26.74
C ASP A 18 -10.95 29.90 -25.89
N ILE A 19 -11.70 29.29 -24.98
CA ILE A 19 -11.17 28.31 -24.03
C ILE A 19 -11.16 26.94 -24.69
N VAL A 20 -9.97 26.34 -24.82
CA VAL A 20 -9.81 24.97 -25.33
C VAL A 20 -9.82 23.98 -24.17
N ILE A 21 -10.77 23.04 -24.18
CA ILE A 21 -10.87 21.96 -23.20
C ILE A 21 -10.97 20.63 -23.95
N ASN A 22 -10.00 19.73 -23.73
CA ASN A 22 -9.93 18.41 -24.38
C ASN A 22 -10.07 18.45 -25.91
N GLY A 23 -9.52 19.47 -26.56
CA GLY A 23 -9.55 19.63 -28.02
C GLY A 23 -10.81 20.30 -28.58
N VAL A 24 -11.78 20.66 -27.72
CA VAL A 24 -12.97 21.43 -28.11
C VAL A 24 -12.80 22.89 -27.68
N THR A 25 -13.01 23.81 -28.61
CA THR A 25 -12.95 25.26 -28.34
C THR A 25 -14.33 25.79 -27.97
N TYR A 26 -14.41 26.42 -26.81
CA TYR A 26 -15.64 27.05 -26.31
C TYR A 26 -15.47 28.58 -26.32
N ALA A 27 -16.52 29.27 -26.76
CA ALA A 27 -16.54 30.73 -26.82
C ALA A 27 -16.44 31.39 -25.43
N ASP A 28 -16.96 30.74 -24.39
CA ASP A 28 -16.99 31.26 -23.02
C ASP A 28 -16.98 30.14 -21.97
N VAL A 29 -16.63 30.49 -20.73
CA VAL A 29 -16.70 29.66 -19.54
C VAL A 29 -18.11 29.13 -19.32
N ASP A 30 -19.13 29.96 -19.48
CA ASP A 30 -20.51 29.57 -19.21
C ASP A 30 -21.02 28.57 -20.26
N VAL A 31 -20.57 28.70 -21.51
CA VAL A 31 -20.86 27.75 -22.60
C VAL A 31 -20.13 26.42 -22.34
N ALA A 32 -18.86 26.48 -21.93
CA ALA A 32 -18.09 25.29 -21.54
C ALA A 32 -18.70 24.58 -20.32
N ALA A 33 -19.17 25.35 -19.34
CA ALA A 33 -19.82 24.86 -18.13
C ALA A 33 -21.12 24.12 -18.46
N ALA A 34 -21.96 24.69 -19.32
CA ALA A 34 -23.19 24.06 -19.78
C ALA A 34 -22.90 22.77 -20.57
N ALA A 35 -21.93 22.81 -21.50
CA ALA A 35 -21.58 21.65 -22.32
C ALA A 35 -21.01 20.48 -21.49
N LEU A 36 -20.23 20.79 -20.45
CA LEU A 36 -19.57 19.79 -19.62
C LEU A 36 -20.38 19.42 -18.36
N SER A 37 -21.52 20.08 -18.13
CA SER A 37 -22.32 19.96 -16.90
C SER A 37 -21.49 20.21 -15.62
N VAL A 38 -20.59 21.20 -15.67
CA VAL A 38 -19.71 21.59 -14.55
C VAL A 38 -19.99 23.03 -14.14
N HIS A 39 -19.83 23.37 -12.87
CA HIS A 39 -20.02 24.74 -12.41
C HIS A 39 -18.96 25.70 -13.02
N PRO A 40 -19.34 26.91 -13.50
CA PRO A 40 -18.41 27.87 -14.12
C PRO A 40 -17.20 28.24 -13.26
N VAL A 41 -17.38 28.26 -11.93
CA VAL A 41 -16.29 28.53 -10.98
C VAL A 41 -15.19 27.48 -11.05
N SER A 42 -15.53 26.21 -11.22
CA SER A 42 -14.55 25.12 -11.34
C SER A 42 -13.70 25.29 -12.62
N ILE A 43 -14.31 25.68 -13.73
CA ILE A 43 -13.58 25.97 -14.98
C ILE A 43 -12.63 27.15 -14.77
N ARG A 44 -13.09 28.25 -14.15
CA ARG A 44 -12.21 29.40 -13.82
C ARG A 44 -11.06 29.00 -12.90
N GLN A 45 -11.29 28.11 -11.96
CA GLN A 45 -10.25 27.56 -11.08
C GLN A 45 -9.24 26.72 -11.86
N HIS A 46 -9.69 25.86 -12.78
CA HIS A 46 -8.80 25.10 -13.66
C HIS A 46 -8.01 25.98 -14.63
N ILE A 47 -8.59 27.09 -15.12
CA ILE A 47 -7.86 28.09 -15.92
C ILE A 47 -6.73 28.72 -15.09
N ARG A 48 -7.02 29.16 -13.86
CA ARG A 48 -5.98 29.74 -12.97
C ARG A 48 -4.88 28.75 -12.63
N ASN A 49 -5.25 27.48 -12.44
CA ASN A 49 -4.32 26.42 -12.06
C ASN A 49 -3.59 25.79 -13.26
N GLY A 50 -3.87 26.21 -14.50
CA GLY A 50 -3.31 25.58 -15.71
C GLY A 50 -3.72 24.12 -15.93
N THR A 51 -4.79 23.66 -15.28
CA THR A 51 -5.26 22.26 -15.29
C THR A 51 -6.57 22.09 -16.08
N LEU A 52 -6.74 22.85 -17.16
CA LEU A 52 -7.92 22.81 -18.02
C LEU A 52 -8.25 21.41 -18.56
N HIS A 53 -7.24 20.58 -18.83
CA HIS A 53 -7.39 19.18 -19.22
C HIS A 53 -8.09 18.30 -18.16
N ARG A 54 -8.19 18.77 -16.91
CA ARG A 54 -8.85 18.08 -15.79
C ARG A 54 -10.27 18.56 -15.52
N ALA A 55 -10.71 19.66 -16.17
CA ALA A 55 -11.99 20.30 -15.90
C ALA A 55 -13.21 19.37 -16.09
N CYS A 56 -13.05 18.27 -16.85
CA CYS A 56 -14.09 17.27 -17.11
C CYS A 56 -13.94 15.97 -16.31
N ARG A 57 -12.93 15.83 -15.43
CA ARG A 57 -12.56 14.53 -14.83
C ARG A 57 -13.16 14.26 -13.44
N GLY A 58 -14.03 15.14 -12.94
CA GLY A 58 -14.65 15.02 -11.61
C GLY A 58 -13.66 15.18 -10.44
N LEU A 59 -14.18 15.04 -9.20
CA LEU A 59 -13.40 15.22 -7.95
C LEU A 59 -12.21 14.24 -7.82
N SER A 60 -12.22 13.15 -8.58
CA SER A 60 -11.26 12.05 -8.56
C SER A 60 -10.44 11.97 -9.85
N GLY A 61 -10.10 13.13 -10.44
CA GLY A 61 -9.24 13.24 -11.61
C GLY A 61 -7.77 12.93 -11.32
N SER A 62 -7.45 11.74 -10.81
CA SER A 62 -6.08 11.23 -10.89
C SER A 62 -5.78 10.88 -12.36
N ASP A 63 -4.61 11.30 -12.84
CA ASP A 63 -4.15 10.91 -14.16
C ASP A 63 -4.02 9.38 -14.21
N PRO A 64 -4.39 8.73 -15.34
CA PRO A 64 -4.23 7.30 -15.49
C PRO A 64 -2.76 6.94 -15.26
N MET A 65 -2.53 6.04 -14.31
CA MET A 65 -1.21 5.49 -14.01
C MET A 65 -1.18 4.07 -14.54
N PRO A 66 -0.68 3.85 -15.77
CA PRO A 66 -0.65 2.53 -16.36
C PRO A 66 0.30 1.63 -15.56
N VAL A 67 -0.13 0.40 -15.28
CA VAL A 67 0.63 -0.61 -14.55
C VAL A 67 0.75 -1.85 -15.42
N ARG A 68 1.97 -2.35 -15.61
CA ARG A 68 2.20 -3.63 -16.27
C ARG A 68 2.51 -4.70 -15.23
N VAL A 69 1.77 -5.79 -15.26
CA VAL A 69 1.95 -6.94 -14.35
C VAL A 69 1.91 -8.21 -15.17
N ARG A 70 3.01 -8.96 -15.20
CA ARG A 70 3.13 -10.27 -15.90
C ARG A 70 2.66 -10.22 -17.36
N GLY A 71 3.00 -9.14 -18.06
CA GLY A 71 2.62 -8.91 -19.45
C GLY A 71 1.27 -8.21 -19.66
N ASN A 72 0.38 -8.20 -18.66
CA ASN A 72 -0.91 -7.52 -18.73
C ASN A 72 -0.74 -6.02 -18.43
N LEU A 73 -1.26 -5.17 -19.33
CA LEU A 73 -1.30 -3.73 -19.15
C LEU A 73 -2.65 -3.32 -18.57
N PHE A 74 -2.63 -2.59 -17.47
CA PHE A 74 -3.82 -2.02 -16.82
C PHE A 74 -3.71 -0.50 -16.84
N ASP A 75 -4.79 0.20 -17.20
CA ASP A 75 -4.79 1.68 -17.25
C ASP A 75 -4.76 2.31 -15.85
N ARG A 76 -5.22 1.54 -14.86
CA ARG A 76 -5.28 1.96 -13.46
C ARG A 76 -4.84 0.83 -12.52
N PRO A 77 -4.19 1.15 -11.39
CA PRO A 77 -3.86 0.16 -10.35
C PRO A 77 -5.08 -0.58 -9.81
N ALA A 78 -6.23 0.08 -9.74
CA ALA A 78 -7.48 -0.53 -9.29
C ALA A 78 -7.94 -1.68 -10.20
N GLN A 79 -7.68 -1.60 -11.51
CA GLN A 79 -8.00 -2.69 -12.44
C GLN A 79 -7.07 -3.89 -12.20
N ALA A 80 -5.77 -3.66 -11.99
CA ALA A 80 -4.84 -4.72 -11.63
C ALA A 80 -5.23 -5.38 -10.29
N ALA A 81 -5.66 -4.58 -9.31
CA ALA A 81 -6.12 -5.04 -8.01
C ALA A 81 -7.34 -5.97 -8.14
N ALA A 82 -8.35 -5.55 -8.90
CA ALA A 82 -9.53 -6.38 -9.18
C ALA A 82 -9.19 -7.64 -9.99
N HIS A 83 -8.26 -7.56 -10.94
CA HIS A 83 -7.87 -8.72 -11.76
C HIS A 83 -7.14 -9.80 -10.97
N TYR A 84 -6.28 -9.41 -10.02
CA TYR A 84 -5.53 -10.35 -9.18
C TYR A 84 -6.16 -10.61 -7.81
N ASP A 85 -7.38 -10.10 -7.56
CA ASP A 85 -8.11 -10.19 -6.29
C ASP A 85 -7.27 -9.77 -5.07
N VAL A 86 -6.60 -8.61 -5.20
CA VAL A 86 -5.77 -8.03 -4.12
C VAL A 86 -6.25 -6.63 -3.76
N CYS A 87 -5.87 -6.16 -2.57
CA CYS A 87 -6.07 -4.77 -2.17
C CYS A 87 -5.23 -3.82 -3.04
N ILE A 88 -5.75 -2.62 -3.33
CA ILE A 88 -5.03 -1.60 -4.12
C ILE A 88 -3.69 -1.19 -3.47
N ASP A 89 -3.61 -1.17 -2.14
CA ASP A 89 -2.37 -0.87 -1.41
C ASP A 89 -1.29 -1.92 -1.66
N HIS A 90 -1.70 -3.17 -1.90
CA HIS A 90 -0.77 -4.25 -2.28
C HIS A 90 -0.13 -3.94 -3.63
N VAL A 91 -0.93 -3.47 -4.60
CA VAL A 91 -0.42 -3.04 -5.92
C VAL A 91 0.56 -1.89 -5.77
N TYR A 92 0.22 -0.84 -5.03
CA TYR A 92 1.12 0.30 -4.79
C TYR A 92 2.43 -0.12 -4.12
N ARG A 93 2.38 -1.02 -3.13
CA ARG A 93 3.58 -1.53 -2.46
C ARG A 93 4.52 -2.23 -3.42
N HIS A 94 3.99 -3.06 -4.32
CA HIS A 94 4.79 -3.79 -5.30
C HIS A 94 5.34 -2.90 -6.41
N ILE A 95 4.59 -1.87 -6.82
CA ILE A 95 5.08 -0.82 -7.72
C ILE A 95 6.24 -0.06 -7.05
N ALA A 96 6.07 0.38 -5.81
CA ALA A 96 7.10 1.10 -5.06
C ALA A 96 8.36 0.25 -4.80
N ALA A 97 8.19 -1.06 -4.63
CA ALA A 97 9.30 -2.00 -4.49
C ALA A 97 9.99 -2.36 -5.82
N GLY A 98 9.51 -1.86 -6.96
CA GLY A 98 10.04 -2.16 -8.29
C GLY A 98 9.79 -3.61 -8.74
N ALA A 99 8.84 -4.31 -8.12
CA ALA A 99 8.52 -5.71 -8.41
C ALA A 99 7.01 -5.90 -8.64
N PRO A 100 6.43 -5.26 -9.67
CA PRO A 100 4.99 -5.36 -9.97
C PRO A 100 4.58 -6.78 -10.38
N ASP A 101 5.48 -7.58 -10.96
CA ASP A 101 5.19 -8.96 -11.38
C ASP A 101 4.90 -9.93 -10.22
N ARG A 102 5.18 -9.52 -8.98
CA ARG A 102 4.89 -10.31 -7.77
C ARG A 102 3.47 -10.13 -7.23
N ILE A 103 2.68 -9.24 -7.84
CA ILE A 103 1.29 -8.99 -7.42
C ILE A 103 0.45 -10.27 -7.57
N GLY A 104 -0.24 -10.64 -6.49
CA GLY A 104 -1.13 -11.82 -6.46
C GLY A 104 -0.37 -13.16 -6.43
N LEU A 105 0.93 -13.16 -6.17
CA LEU A 105 1.65 -14.38 -5.82
C LEU A 105 1.63 -14.58 -4.31
N ASP A 106 1.57 -15.85 -3.90
CA ASP A 106 1.76 -16.21 -2.50
C ASP A 106 3.13 -15.73 -2.03
N ASN A 107 3.16 -15.14 -0.84
CA ASN A 107 4.43 -14.82 -0.22
C ASN A 107 5.16 -16.14 0.08
N GLU A 108 6.30 -16.36 -0.59
CA GLU A 108 7.27 -17.41 -0.26
C GLU A 108 7.95 -17.14 1.10
N ARG A 109 7.20 -16.68 2.12
CA ARG A 109 7.72 -16.66 3.49
C ARG A 109 7.84 -18.11 3.91
N GLY A 110 9.04 -18.66 3.72
CA GLY A 110 9.41 -19.97 4.24
C GLY A 110 8.92 -20.08 5.68
N GLN A 111 8.10 -21.11 5.95
CA GLN A 111 7.63 -21.38 7.29
C GLN A 111 8.86 -21.41 8.20
N TYR A 112 8.87 -20.57 9.24
CA TYR A 112 9.98 -20.48 10.17
C TYR A 112 10.10 -21.82 10.93
N ARG A 113 10.83 -22.77 10.35
CA ARG A 113 11.15 -24.03 11.04
C ARG A 113 12.02 -23.65 12.22
N ALA A 114 11.52 -23.92 13.42
CA ALA A 114 12.27 -23.70 14.63
C ALA A 114 13.58 -24.50 14.54
N LYS A 115 14.72 -23.83 14.72
CA LYS A 115 16.03 -24.47 14.74
C LYS A 115 16.19 -25.25 16.05
N ALA A 116 16.73 -26.47 15.95
CA ALA A 116 17.14 -27.24 17.11
C ALA A 116 18.17 -26.44 17.92
N VAL A 117 18.17 -26.62 19.24
CA VAL A 117 19.03 -25.89 20.15
C VAL A 117 19.66 -26.85 21.15
N THR A 118 21.00 -26.79 21.20
CA THR A 118 21.82 -27.49 22.18
C THR A 118 22.11 -26.56 23.35
N ILE A 119 21.84 -27.02 24.58
CA ILE A 119 22.07 -26.27 25.81
C ILE A 119 22.85 -27.19 26.76
N GLY A 120 24.15 -26.96 26.89
CA GLY A 120 25.03 -27.86 27.65
C GLY A 120 25.00 -29.28 27.05
N PRO A 121 24.69 -30.33 27.86
CA PRO A 121 24.68 -31.72 27.40
C PRO A 121 23.37 -32.15 26.69
N VAL A 122 22.32 -31.32 26.68
CA VAL A 122 20.99 -31.69 26.16
C VAL A 122 20.63 -30.93 24.88
N SER A 123 19.94 -31.61 23.96
CA SER A 123 19.50 -31.07 22.68
C SER A 123 17.98 -31.11 22.58
N PHE A 124 17.39 -29.99 22.14
CA PHE A 124 15.94 -29.84 21.96
C PHE A 124 15.60 -29.52 20.51
N ARG A 125 14.42 -29.93 20.04
CA ARG A 125 13.94 -29.63 18.68
C ARG A 125 13.71 -28.14 18.46
N SER A 126 13.41 -27.40 19.52
CA SER A 126 13.23 -25.94 19.47
C SER A 126 13.52 -25.24 20.80
N ARG A 127 13.76 -23.93 20.75
CA ARG A 127 13.89 -23.07 21.95
C ARG A 127 12.64 -23.11 22.85
N ALA A 128 11.45 -23.18 22.27
CA ALA A 128 10.19 -23.23 23.01
C ALA A 128 9.97 -24.58 23.70
N GLU A 129 10.44 -25.67 23.09
CA GLU A 129 10.48 -26.97 23.74
C GLU A 129 11.49 -26.99 24.90
N ALA A 130 12.69 -26.45 24.69
CA ALA A 130 13.69 -26.29 25.75
C ALA A 130 13.10 -25.53 26.95
N SER A 131 12.45 -24.39 26.72
CA SER A 131 11.77 -23.65 27.79
C SER A 131 10.77 -24.52 28.57
N ARG A 132 9.93 -25.30 27.87
CA ARG A 132 8.92 -26.16 28.52
C ARG A 132 9.54 -27.30 29.31
N LYS A 133 10.51 -28.00 28.72
CA LYS A 133 11.19 -29.16 29.33
C LYS A 133 12.04 -28.75 30.53
N LEU A 134 12.70 -27.60 30.47
CA LEU A 134 13.49 -27.03 31.56
C LEU A 134 12.66 -26.37 32.67
N GLY A 135 11.33 -26.30 32.53
CA GLY A 135 10.44 -25.64 33.50
C GLY A 135 10.59 -24.12 33.55
N LEU A 136 11.09 -23.51 32.47
CA LEU A 136 11.29 -22.06 32.36
C LEU A 136 10.11 -21.41 31.62
N GLY A 137 9.98 -20.08 31.73
CA GLY A 137 8.94 -19.34 31.01
C GLY A 137 8.98 -19.57 29.49
N LYS A 138 7.83 -19.49 28.83
CA LYS A 138 7.59 -19.84 27.40
C LYS A 138 8.68 -19.34 26.43
N ASP A 139 9.16 -18.11 26.64
CA ASP A 139 10.18 -17.48 25.77
C ASP A 139 11.53 -17.27 26.46
N TYR A 140 11.72 -17.82 27.66
CA TYR A 140 12.87 -17.50 28.52
C TYR A 140 14.20 -17.86 27.84
N VAL A 141 14.30 -19.06 27.25
CA VAL A 141 15.50 -19.50 26.51
C VAL A 141 15.74 -18.61 25.29
N SER A 142 14.71 -18.25 24.54
CA SER A 142 14.85 -17.36 23.39
C SER A 142 15.33 -15.97 23.80
N ARG A 143 14.79 -15.41 24.90
CA ARG A 143 15.22 -14.11 25.44
C ARG A 143 16.65 -14.16 25.97
N ALA A 144 17.02 -15.23 26.67
CA ALA A 144 18.38 -15.42 27.17
C ALA A 144 19.42 -15.41 26.03
N MET A 145 19.12 -16.14 24.94
CA MET A 145 19.99 -16.20 23.76
C MET A 145 20.02 -14.89 22.95
N THR A 146 18.86 -14.28 22.69
CA THR A 146 18.81 -13.03 21.91
C THR A 146 19.45 -11.85 22.65
N ARG A 147 19.25 -11.75 23.97
CA ARG A 147 19.82 -10.67 24.79
C ARG A 147 21.25 -10.94 25.25
N ASN A 148 21.75 -12.15 25.04
CA ASN A 148 23.07 -12.61 25.48
C ASN A 148 23.36 -12.30 26.97
N SER A 149 22.34 -12.43 27.82
CA SER A 149 22.45 -12.07 29.24
C SER A 149 23.12 -13.20 30.02
N LYS A 150 24.29 -12.94 30.61
CA LYS A 150 25.07 -13.92 31.39
C LYS A 150 24.24 -14.60 32.48
N ARG A 151 23.56 -13.82 33.32
CA ARG A 151 22.72 -14.32 34.42
C ARG A 151 21.57 -15.23 33.94
N MET A 152 20.94 -14.90 32.81
CA MET A 152 19.87 -15.73 32.25
C MET A 152 20.43 -17.02 31.63
N LEU A 153 21.57 -16.93 30.95
CA LEU A 153 22.25 -18.09 30.38
C LEU A 153 22.72 -19.06 31.47
N GLU A 154 23.28 -18.57 32.57
CA GLU A 154 23.64 -19.37 33.74
C GLU A 154 22.42 -20.13 34.29
N THR A 155 21.27 -19.44 34.40
CA THR A 155 20.02 -20.06 34.85
C THR A 155 19.56 -21.17 33.90
N VAL A 156 19.67 -20.93 32.58
CA VAL A 156 19.31 -21.90 31.54
C VAL A 156 20.25 -23.11 31.55
N ILE A 157 21.56 -22.89 31.72
CA ILE A 157 22.57 -23.95 31.82
C ILE A 157 22.36 -24.78 33.09
N ALA A 158 22.14 -24.15 34.24
CA ALA A 158 21.86 -24.85 35.49
C ALA A 158 20.56 -25.68 35.41
N ALA A 159 19.51 -25.14 34.78
CA ALA A 159 18.29 -25.91 34.52
C ALA A 159 18.54 -27.10 33.59
N ALA A 160 19.35 -26.92 32.55
CA ALA A 160 19.71 -27.98 31.61
C ALA A 160 20.53 -29.10 32.25
N MET A 161 21.45 -28.78 33.17
CA MET A 161 22.20 -29.79 33.93
C MET A 161 21.29 -30.62 34.84
N ARG A 162 20.40 -29.97 35.61
CA ARG A 162 19.42 -30.69 36.44
C ARG A 162 18.50 -31.60 35.63
N TYR A 163 18.10 -31.13 34.45
CA TYR A 163 17.27 -31.90 33.53
C TYR A 163 18.01 -33.10 32.93
N ALA A 164 19.31 -32.95 32.64
CA ALA A 164 20.15 -34.05 32.16
C ALA A 164 20.33 -35.15 33.22
N GLU A 165 20.43 -34.77 34.50
CA GLU A 165 20.50 -35.73 35.62
C GLU A 165 19.19 -36.53 35.76
N THR A 166 18.03 -35.89 35.62
CA THR A 166 16.73 -36.56 35.76
C THR A 166 16.37 -37.43 34.55
N GLU A 167 16.60 -36.99 33.31
CA GLU A 167 16.33 -37.81 32.11
C GLU A 167 17.43 -38.86 31.84
N GLY A 168 18.68 -38.61 32.26
CA GLY A 168 19.80 -39.55 32.11
C GLY A 168 19.76 -40.74 33.06
N THR A 169 18.91 -40.71 34.09
CA THR A 169 18.70 -41.83 35.03
C THR A 169 17.62 -42.81 34.51
N VAL A 170 16.95 -42.50 33.39
CA VAL A 170 15.87 -43.31 32.80
C VAL A 170 16.34 -44.11 31.58
N SER A 171 17.64 -44.44 31.51
CA SER A 171 18.21 -45.33 30.48
C SER A 171 18.47 -46.72 31.04
#